data_AF-W7DGT7-F1
#
_entry.id   AF-W7DGT7-F1
#
_cell.length_a   1.000
_cell.length_b   1.000
_cell.length_c   1.000
_cell.angle_alpha   90.00
_cell.angle_beta   90.00
_cell.angle_gamma   90.00
#
_symmetry.space_group_name_H-M   'P 1'
#
loop_
_entity.id
_entity.type
_entity.pdbx_description
1 polymer ?
#
loop_
_entity_poly.entity_id
_entity_poly.type
_entity_poly.pdbx_seq_one_letter_code
_entity_poly.pdbx_strand_id
1 'polypeptide(L)' 'MIHADKILVLDGGKLVSVGSHKELLEISPIYQEIYETQKGKDAWGNE' A
#
# COMPACT_ATOMS: atom_id res chain seq x y z
N MET A 1 6.11 -9.10 -2.00
CA MET A 1 5.53 -8.75 -3.32
C MET A 1 4.01 -8.67 -3.15
N ILE A 2 3.37 -7.57 -3.53
CA ILE A 2 1.90 -7.40 -3.36
C ILE A 2 1.20 -7.86 -4.64
N HIS A 3 0.33 -8.86 -4.50
CA HIS A 3 -0.49 -9.40 -5.59
C HIS A 3 -1.97 -9.20 -5.28
N ALA A 4 -2.56 -8.19 -5.90
CA ALA A 4 -3.98 -7.92 -5.81
C ALA A 4 -4.44 -7.26 -7.11
N ASP A 5 -5.60 -7.66 -7.63
CA ASP A 5 -6.19 -7.06 -8.83
C ASP A 5 -6.59 -5.60 -8.58
N LYS A 6 -7.05 -5.30 -7.36
CA LYS A 6 -7.34 -3.96 -6.86
C LYS A 6 -7.06 -3.84 -5.37
N ILE A 7 -6.62 -2.67 -4.96
CA ILE A 7 -6.39 -2.28 -3.57
C ILE A 7 -7.28 -1.07 -3.29
N LEU A 8 -7.98 -1.09 -2.16
CA LEU A 8 -8.83 -0.01 -1.68
C LEU A 8 -8.17 0.63 -0.46
N VAL A 9 -7.89 1.93 -0.54
CA VAL A 9 -7.30 2.70 0.55
C VAL A 9 -8.40 3.44 1.27
N LEU A 10 -8.54 3.18 2.57
CA LEU A 10 -9.54 3.81 3.44
C LEU A 10 -8.86 4.77 4.42
N ASP A 11 -9.50 5.90 4.68
CA ASP A 11 -9.15 6.83 5.76
C ASP A 11 -10.43 7.27 6.49
N GLY A 12 -10.43 7.15 7.82
CA GLY A 12 -11.61 7.47 8.64
C GLY A 12 -12.90 6.75 8.22
N GLY A 13 -12.79 5.52 7.69
CA GLY A 13 -13.93 4.75 7.17
C GLY A 13 -14.43 5.18 5.79
N LYS A 14 -13.73 6.08 5.09
CA LYS A 14 -14.06 6.53 3.73
C LYS A 14 -13.04 6.03 2.72
N LEU A 15 -13.52 5.70 1.51
CA LEU A 15 -12.66 5.33 0.39
C LEU A 15 -11.97 6.56 -0.20
N VAL A 16 -10.64 6.59 -0.15
CA VAL A 16 -9.84 7.74 -0.59
C VAL A 16 -9.02 7.44 -1.86
N SER A 17 -8.70 6.18 -2.14
CA SER A 17 -8.02 5.79 -3.38
C SER A 17 -8.27 4.32 -3.75
N VAL A 18 -8.23 4.01 -5.04
CA VAL A 18 -8.36 2.64 -5.57
C VAL A 18 -7.43 2.46 -6.76
N GLY A 19 -6.72 1.34 -6.81
CA GLY A 19 -5.89 0.97 -7.95
C GLY A 19 -5.07 -0.29 -7.69
N SER A 20 -4.22 -0.62 -8.64
CA SER A 20 -3.13 -1.58 -8.46
C SER A 20 -2.05 -1.03 -7.54
N HIS A 21 -1.16 -1.90 -7.05
CA HIS A 21 0.00 -1.48 -6.25
C HIS A 21 0.82 -0.39 -6.95
N LYS A 22 1.11 -0.55 -8.24
CA LYS A 22 1.90 0.41 -9.02
C LYS A 22 1.20 1.75 -9.13
N GLU A 23 -0.08 1.76 -9.50
CA GLU A 23 -0.85 3.00 -9.61
C GLU A 23 -0.92 3.73 -8.27
N LEU A 24 -1.15 3.00 -7.17
CA LEU A 24 -1.24 3.61 -5.83
C LEU A 24 0.09 4.17 -5.34
N LEU A 25 1.23 3.56 -5.69
CA LEU A 25 2.54 4.15 -5.42
C LEU A 25 2.76 5.47 -6.18
N GLU A 26 2.09 5.69 -7.31
CA GLU A 26 2.19 6.93 -8.08
C GLU A 26 1.19 7.99 -7.60
N ILE A 27 -0.05 7.59 -7.26
CA ILE A 27 -1.17 8.53 -7.09
C ILE A 27 -1.64 8.71 -5.64
N SER A 28 -1.25 7.85 -4.69
CA SER A 28 -1.82 7.83 -3.35
C SER A 28 -0.77 8.02 -2.25
N PRO A 29 -0.62 9.24 -1.71
CA PRO A 29 0.31 9.53 -0.61
C PRO A 29 0.06 8.67 0.64
N ILE A 30 -1.21 8.40 0.95
CA ILE A 30 -1.60 7.56 2.09
C ILE A 30 -1.13 6.12 1.89
N TYR A 31 -1.27 5.59 0.66
CA TYR A 31 -0.76 4.25 0.36
C TYR A 31 0.76 4.17 0.43
N GLN A 32 1.47 5.20 -0.06
CA GLN A 32 2.93 5.29 0.04
C GLN A 32 3.39 5.26 1.50
N GLU A 33 2.73 6.02 2.40
CA GLU A 33 3.04 6.02 3.83
C GLU A 33 2.81 4.63 4.47
N ILE A 34 1.66 4.00 4.19
CA ILE A 34 1.34 2.64 4.66
C ILE A 34 2.37 1.63 4.16
N TYR A 35 2.82 1.77 2.91
CA TYR A 35 3.83 0.89 2.33
C TYR A 35 5.20 1.08 2.98
N GLU A 36 5.68 2.31 3.13
CA GLU A 36 7.00 2.58 3.73
C GLU A 36 7.06 2.14 5.21
N THR A 37 5.97 2.30 5.97
CA THR A 37 5.92 1.81 7.37
C THR A 37 5.94 0.28 7.48
N GLN A 38 5.48 -0.44 6.45
CA GLN A 38 5.52 -1.90 6.40
C GLN A 38 6.83 -2.43 5.82
N LYS A 39 7.42 -1.73 4.85
CA LYS A 39 8.73 -2.05 4.26
C LYS A 39 9.86 -2.17 5.30
N GLY A 40 9.80 -1.39 6.38
CA GLY A 40 10.74 -1.49 7.50
C GLY A 40 10.44 -2.61 8.51
N LYS A 41 9.20 -3.12 8.54
CA LYS A 41 8.80 -4.31 9.31
C LYS A 41 9.00 -5.61 8.52
N ASP A 42 9.24 -5.44 7.22
CA ASP A 42 9.56 -6.43 6.21
C ASP A 42 11.08 -6.62 6.02
N ALA A 43 11.90 -6.41 7.06
CA ALA A 43 13.08 -7.25 7.24
C ALA A 43 12.59 -8.68 7.57
N TRP A 44 11.94 -9.31 6.59
CA TRP A 44 11.48 -10.69 6.67
C TRP A 44 12.72 -11.56 6.87
N GLY A 45 12.79 -12.23 8.01
CA GLY A 45 13.77 -13.28 8.24
C GLY A 45 13.65 -14.36 7.17
N ASN A 46 14.77 -14.61 6.50
CA ASN A 46 15.44 -15.89 6.23
C ASN A 46 16.31 -15.73 4.97
N GLU A 47 17.56 -16.20 5.10
CA GLU A 47 18.61 -16.46 4.10
C GLU A 47 18.39 -16.05 2.62
#